data_AF-A0A533YTV7-F1
#
_entry.id   AF-A0A533YTV7-F1
#
_cell.length_a   1.000
_cell.length_b   1.000
_cell.length_c   1.000
_cell.angle_alpha   90.00
_cell.angle_beta   90.00
_cell.angle_gamma   90.00
#
_symmetry.space_group_name_H-M   'P 1'
#
loop_
_entity.id
_entity.type
_entity.pdbx_description
1 polymer ?
#
loop_
_entity_poly.entity_id
_entity_poly.type
_entity_poly.pdbx_seq_one_letter_code
_entity_poly.pdbx_strand_id
1 'polypeptide(L)'
;MRQQQTIRKPVTCTGVGLHSGSQVSLTLTPAPPDTGIVFIRTDLSAKPRVSAAIANVRPTLLSTTIGVDGVQVQTIEHLLAAAAGLGIDNLCVEVDAPELPALDGSATPFVDLLQEAGIAAQDRYRSYLKIVRPIDVTEGEKHISIRPASTASVTYTIDYDHPLIRRQAYTYHWSSDSFIRDIAPARTFGFLREVEALWDAGLGLGGSLHNTLILSDEGLLNTGGLRYRDEFVRHKILDLVGDMTLLGLPVVGEILAIRSGHALHARLVSRILESRDNWVLVSAETHAPAGRLRELPPSLVASPQRD
;
A
#
# COMPACT_ATOMS: atom_id res chain seq x y z
N MET A 1 15.49 -17.30 -7.61
CA MET A 1 14.20 -16.56 -7.61
C MET A 1 13.25 -17.25 -6.65
N ARG A 2 12.32 -16.51 -6.04
CA ARG A 2 11.45 -16.99 -4.94
C ARG A 2 10.15 -17.60 -5.50
N GLN A 3 9.58 -18.57 -4.80
CA GLN A 3 8.18 -18.99 -5.01
C GLN A 3 7.21 -17.88 -4.55
N GLN A 4 6.00 -17.87 -5.12
CA GLN A 4 4.89 -17.07 -4.62
C GLN A 4 4.54 -17.48 -3.19
N GLN A 5 3.93 -16.57 -2.44
CA GLN A 5 3.55 -16.82 -1.07
C GLN A 5 2.13 -16.42 -0.73
N THR A 6 1.56 -17.16 0.21
CA THR A 6 0.31 -16.86 0.90
C THR A 6 0.47 -17.14 2.40
N ILE A 7 -0.59 -16.99 3.20
CA ILE A 7 -0.59 -17.37 4.61
C ILE A 7 -1.02 -18.84 4.81
N ARG A 8 -0.71 -19.47 5.94
CA ARG A 8 -1.01 -20.90 6.20
C ARG A 8 -2.43 -21.12 6.71
N LYS A 9 -2.92 -20.21 7.54
CA LYS A 9 -4.23 -20.31 8.20
C LYS A 9 -4.91 -18.95 8.24
N PRO A 10 -6.24 -18.90 8.35
CA PRO A 10 -6.96 -17.67 8.62
C PRO A 10 -6.52 -16.99 9.92
N VAL A 11 -6.53 -15.65 9.94
CA VAL A 11 -6.37 -14.81 11.14
C VAL A 11 -7.34 -13.64 11.09
N THR A 12 -7.83 -13.20 12.25
CA THR A 12 -8.86 -12.17 12.37
C THR A 12 -8.41 -11.09 13.33
N CYS A 13 -8.74 -9.83 13.03
CA CYS A 13 -8.65 -8.73 13.98
C CYS A 13 -9.90 -7.85 13.90
N THR A 14 -10.10 -7.07 14.96
CA THR A 14 -11.15 -6.06 15.02
C THR A 14 -10.55 -4.70 15.33
N GLY A 15 -11.16 -3.64 14.81
CA GLY A 15 -10.74 -2.27 15.12
C GLY A 15 -11.74 -1.26 14.61
N VAL A 16 -11.31 0.00 14.54
CA VAL A 16 -12.14 1.13 14.10
C VAL A 16 -11.58 1.67 12.80
N GLY A 17 -12.44 1.92 11.80
CA GLY A 17 -12.06 2.61 10.57
C GLY A 17 -11.63 4.05 10.86
N LEU A 18 -10.50 4.50 10.29
CA LEU A 18 -9.92 5.81 10.58
C LEU A 18 -10.89 6.94 10.23
N HIS A 19 -11.48 6.85 9.04
CA HIS A 19 -12.33 7.91 8.51
C HIS A 19 -13.78 7.75 8.92
N SER A 20 -14.32 6.53 8.78
CA SER A 20 -15.72 6.22 9.05
C SER A 20 -16.07 6.15 10.54
N GLY A 21 -15.09 5.90 11.42
CA GLY A 21 -15.34 5.65 12.85
C GLY A 21 -16.14 4.38 13.13
N SER A 22 -16.40 3.55 12.11
CA SER A 22 -17.18 2.32 12.24
C SER A 22 -16.34 1.21 12.87
N GLN A 23 -16.98 0.33 13.63
CA GLN A 23 -16.35 -0.93 14.07
C GLN A 23 -16.20 -1.85 12.86
N VAL A 24 -15.04 -2.49 12.75
CA VAL A 24 -14.66 -3.33 11.61
C VAL A 24 -14.07 -4.64 12.13
N SER A 25 -14.53 -5.75 11.56
CA SER A 25 -13.90 -7.05 11.62
C SER A 25 -13.22 -7.35 10.29
N LEU A 26 -11.95 -7.74 10.35
CA LEU A 26 -11.14 -8.10 9.20
C LEU A 26 -10.58 -9.50 9.39
N THR A 27 -10.75 -10.36 8.38
CA THR A 27 -10.19 -11.71 8.35
C THR A 27 -9.31 -11.89 7.12
N LEU A 28 -8.06 -12.29 7.34
CA LEU A 28 -7.11 -12.61 6.29
C LEU A 28 -7.13 -14.12 6.05
N THR A 29 -7.31 -14.57 4.81
CA THR A 29 -7.35 -15.99 4.45
C THR A 29 -6.36 -16.33 3.32
N PRO A 30 -5.82 -17.57 3.29
CA PRO A 30 -4.96 -18.03 2.21
C PRO A 30 -5.66 -17.91 0.85
N ALA A 31 -4.89 -17.63 -0.20
CA ALA A 31 -5.40 -17.60 -1.58
C ALA A 31 -4.52 -18.44 -2.52
N PRO A 32 -5.09 -19.06 -3.58
CA PRO A 32 -4.34 -19.82 -4.58
C PRO A 32 -3.27 -18.98 -5.31
N PRO A 33 -2.30 -19.62 -5.99
CA PRO A 33 -1.33 -18.93 -6.83
C PRO A 33 -2.01 -18.02 -7.87
N ASP A 34 -1.32 -16.94 -8.24
CA ASP A 34 -1.75 -15.96 -9.25
C ASP A 34 -3.07 -15.22 -8.92
N THR A 35 -3.57 -15.31 -7.68
CA THR A 35 -4.78 -14.59 -7.23
C THR A 35 -4.51 -13.10 -7.00
N GLY A 36 -3.32 -12.75 -6.52
CA GLY A 36 -3.05 -11.42 -5.98
C GLY A 36 -3.75 -11.18 -4.63
N ILE A 37 -3.87 -9.91 -4.24
CA ILE A 37 -4.60 -9.51 -3.03
C ILE A 37 -6.02 -9.10 -3.42
N VAL A 38 -7.02 -9.75 -2.84
CA VAL A 38 -8.44 -9.55 -3.16
C VAL A 38 -9.24 -9.27 -1.89
N PHE A 39 -10.00 -8.17 -1.91
CA PHE A 39 -10.88 -7.75 -0.83
C PHE A 39 -12.29 -8.28 -1.06
N ILE A 40 -12.97 -8.67 0.02
CA ILE A 40 -14.29 -9.30 0.01
C ILE A 40 -15.15 -8.61 1.06
N ARG A 41 -16.22 -7.92 0.63
CA ARG A 41 -17.16 -7.23 1.53
C ARG A 41 -18.19 -8.21 2.08
N THR A 42 -17.94 -8.76 3.27
CA THR A 42 -18.75 -9.84 3.85
C THR A 42 -20.06 -9.40 4.47
N ASP A 43 -20.20 -8.10 4.74
CA ASP A 43 -21.44 -7.46 5.19
C ASP A 43 -22.51 -7.35 4.08
N LEU A 44 -22.11 -7.46 2.82
CA LEU A 44 -23.02 -7.42 1.68
C LEU A 44 -23.44 -8.85 1.27
N SER A 45 -24.71 -9.03 0.90
CA SER A 45 -25.31 -10.35 0.61
C SER A 45 -24.59 -11.14 -0.47
N ALA A 46 -24.10 -10.47 -1.52
CA ALA A 46 -23.39 -11.08 -2.63
C ALA A 46 -21.89 -11.32 -2.37
N LYS A 47 -21.35 -10.88 -1.23
CA LYS A 47 -19.92 -10.90 -0.89
C LYS A 47 -19.01 -10.46 -2.05
N PRO A 48 -19.26 -9.27 -2.61
CA PRO A 48 -18.55 -8.79 -3.80
C PRO A 48 -17.05 -8.71 -3.55
N ARG A 49 -16.28 -8.98 -4.62
CA ARG A 49 -14.83 -9.08 -4.60
C ARG A 49 -14.20 -7.92 -5.35
N VAL A 50 -13.19 -7.28 -4.77
CA VAL A 50 -12.45 -6.18 -5.38
C VAL A 50 -10.96 -6.49 -5.31
N SER A 51 -10.31 -6.66 -6.46
CA SER A 51 -8.86 -6.91 -6.49
C SER A 51 -8.08 -5.62 -6.21
N ALA A 52 -6.99 -5.69 -5.44
CA ALA A 52 -6.04 -4.59 -5.32
C ALA A 52 -5.27 -4.44 -6.63
N ALA A 53 -5.82 -3.63 -7.51
CA ALA A 53 -5.28 -3.32 -8.82
C ALA A 53 -5.54 -1.86 -9.14
N ILE A 54 -4.62 -1.21 -9.84
CA ILE A 54 -4.73 0.20 -10.22
C ILE A 54 -6.01 0.50 -11.00
N ALA A 55 -6.51 -0.46 -11.80
CA ALA A 55 -7.76 -0.34 -12.55
C ALA A 55 -9.01 -0.18 -11.64
N ASN A 56 -8.91 -0.63 -10.39
CA ASN A 56 -9.99 -0.55 -9.42
C ASN A 56 -9.84 0.65 -8.48
N VAL A 57 -8.75 1.43 -8.56
CA VAL A 57 -8.55 2.60 -7.70
C VAL A 57 -9.63 3.64 -7.99
N ARG A 58 -10.19 4.20 -6.91
CA ARG A 58 -11.18 5.27 -6.97
C ARG A 58 -10.61 6.54 -6.34
N PRO A 59 -10.98 7.73 -6.87
CA PRO A 59 -10.62 8.98 -6.21
C PRO A 59 -11.13 8.97 -4.76
N THR A 60 -10.23 9.24 -3.83
CA THR A 60 -10.54 9.39 -2.41
C THR A 60 -9.63 10.46 -1.82
N LEU A 61 -10.02 11.00 -0.67
CA LEU A 61 -9.20 11.91 0.11
C LEU A 61 -8.47 11.10 1.19
N LEU A 62 -7.19 11.41 1.41
CA LEU A 62 -6.38 10.97 2.55
C LEU A 62 -6.07 9.46 2.70
N SER A 63 -6.53 8.60 1.78
CA SER A 63 -6.23 7.16 1.79
C SER A 63 -6.12 6.60 0.37
N THR A 64 -5.97 5.29 0.23
CA THR A 64 -6.18 4.56 -1.01
C THR A 64 -7.48 3.77 -0.94
N THR A 65 -8.32 3.94 -1.96
CA THR A 65 -9.62 3.28 -2.09
C THR A 65 -9.70 2.51 -3.39
N ILE A 66 -10.21 1.28 -3.33
CA ILE A 66 -10.55 0.48 -4.50
C ILE A 66 -12.05 0.20 -4.56
N GLY A 67 -12.60 0.01 -5.76
CA GLY A 67 -14.01 -0.33 -5.90
C GLY A 67 -14.43 -0.78 -7.30
N VAL A 68 -15.48 -1.61 -7.34
CA VAL A 68 -16.10 -2.18 -8.55
C VAL A 68 -17.62 -2.20 -8.33
N ASP A 69 -18.39 -1.85 -9.36
CA ASP A 69 -19.87 -1.92 -9.35
C ASP A 69 -20.54 -1.26 -8.13
N GLY A 70 -20.05 -0.09 -7.73
CA GLY A 70 -20.57 0.68 -6.59
C GLY A 70 -20.11 0.19 -5.21
N VAL A 71 -19.40 -0.94 -5.13
CA VAL A 71 -18.78 -1.45 -3.91
C VAL A 71 -17.40 -0.84 -3.75
N GLN A 72 -17.05 -0.42 -2.54
CA GLN A 72 -15.74 0.16 -2.23
C GLN A 72 -15.14 -0.44 -0.96
N VAL A 73 -13.81 -0.42 -0.92
CA VAL A 73 -12.98 -0.74 0.25
C VAL A 73 -11.90 0.36 0.36
N GLN A 74 -11.88 1.03 1.50
CA GLN A 74 -11.05 2.21 1.79
C GLN A 74 -9.92 1.88 2.77
N THR A 75 -8.87 2.69 2.78
CA THR A 75 -7.76 2.62 3.74
C THR A 75 -7.00 1.28 3.65
N ILE A 76 -6.73 0.82 2.43
CA ILE A 76 -6.09 -0.49 2.16
C ILE A 76 -4.57 -0.46 2.25
N GLU A 77 -3.97 0.73 2.16
CA GLU A 77 -2.54 0.97 1.96
C GLU A 77 -1.66 0.36 3.04
N HIS A 78 -2.03 0.41 4.31
CA HIS A 78 -1.19 -0.13 5.40
C HIS A 78 -1.15 -1.67 5.38
N LEU A 79 -2.29 -2.33 5.12
CA LEU A 79 -2.34 -3.78 4.98
C LEU A 79 -1.56 -4.22 3.74
N LEU A 80 -1.73 -3.51 2.62
CA LEU A 80 -0.97 -3.76 1.41
C LEU A 80 0.54 -3.58 1.65
N ALA A 81 0.93 -2.57 2.42
CA ALA A 81 2.33 -2.37 2.78
C ALA A 81 2.88 -3.54 3.61
N ALA A 82 2.11 -4.01 4.62
CA ALA A 82 2.49 -5.17 5.43
C ALA A 82 2.64 -6.44 4.58
N ALA A 83 1.70 -6.71 3.67
CA ALA A 83 1.77 -7.82 2.74
C ALA A 83 3.01 -7.72 1.83
N ALA A 84 3.29 -6.54 1.27
CA ALA A 84 4.44 -6.30 0.41
C ALA A 84 5.78 -6.45 1.16
N GLY A 85 5.85 -5.94 2.39
CA GLY A 85 7.01 -6.05 3.26
C GLY A 85 7.37 -7.48 3.62
N LEU A 86 6.37 -8.31 3.91
CA LEU A 86 6.54 -9.75 4.16
C LEU A 86 6.66 -10.58 2.87
N GLY A 87 6.38 -9.96 1.73
CA GLY A 87 6.42 -10.56 0.41
C GLY A 87 5.29 -11.57 0.18
N ILE A 88 4.10 -11.31 0.71
CA ILE A 88 2.89 -12.08 0.40
C ILE A 88 2.40 -11.67 -0.98
N ASP A 89 2.07 -12.65 -1.80
CA ASP A 89 1.61 -12.47 -3.17
C ASP A 89 0.09 -12.67 -3.29
N ASN A 90 -0.42 -13.69 -2.60
CA ASN A 90 -1.80 -14.12 -2.71
C ASN A 90 -2.48 -14.05 -1.34
N LEU A 91 -3.54 -13.26 -1.23
CA LEU A 91 -4.27 -13.05 0.02
C LEU A 91 -5.74 -12.71 -0.25
N CYS A 92 -6.66 -13.35 0.45
CA CYS A 92 -8.04 -12.92 0.51
C CYS A 92 -8.22 -12.09 1.80
N VAL A 93 -8.83 -10.91 1.67
CA VAL A 93 -9.09 -9.97 2.76
C VAL A 93 -10.61 -9.82 2.91
N GLU A 94 -11.18 -10.52 3.88
CA GLU A 94 -12.60 -10.40 4.22
C GLU A 94 -12.78 -9.25 5.21
N VAL A 95 -13.73 -8.36 4.92
CA VAL A 95 -14.03 -7.18 5.75
C VAL A 95 -15.53 -6.94 5.79
N ASP A 96 -16.07 -6.64 6.96
CA ASP A 96 -17.51 -6.41 7.20
C ASP A 96 -17.91 -4.92 7.18
N ALA A 97 -17.05 -4.08 6.61
CA ALA A 97 -17.23 -2.63 6.55
C ALA A 97 -16.59 -2.07 5.26
N PRO A 98 -16.97 -0.85 4.82
CA PRO A 98 -16.39 -0.21 3.64
C PRO A 98 -14.96 0.32 3.83
N GLU A 99 -14.39 0.21 5.03
CA GLU A 99 -13.06 0.70 5.40
C GLU A 99 -12.35 -0.34 6.26
N LEU A 100 -11.03 -0.48 6.12
CA LEU A 100 -10.22 -1.32 7.01
C LEU A 100 -10.04 -0.68 8.39
N PRO A 101 -9.76 -1.48 9.44
CA PRO A 101 -9.44 -0.93 10.75
C PRO A 101 -8.09 -0.20 10.72
N ALA A 102 -8.03 0.97 11.33
CA ALA A 102 -6.80 1.78 11.43
C ALA A 102 -5.77 1.18 12.41
N LEU A 103 -6.24 0.39 13.37
CA LEU A 103 -5.46 -0.24 14.44
C LEU A 103 -4.65 0.82 15.23
N ASP A 104 -3.32 0.80 15.13
CA ASP A 104 -2.45 1.78 15.78
C ASP A 104 -1.96 2.89 14.84
N GLY A 105 -2.48 2.94 13.60
CA GLY A 105 -2.08 3.88 12.56
C GLY A 105 -0.86 3.48 11.74
N SER A 106 -0.26 2.34 12.04
CA SER A 106 0.91 1.81 11.34
C SER A 106 0.61 0.46 10.69
N ALA A 107 1.61 -0.18 10.09
CA ALA A 107 1.49 -1.51 9.52
C ALA A 107 1.90 -2.63 10.49
N THR A 108 2.48 -2.31 11.66
CA THR A 108 2.94 -3.32 12.64
C THR A 108 1.84 -4.30 13.04
N PRO A 109 0.63 -3.88 13.41
CA PRO A 109 -0.42 -4.83 13.78
C PRO A 109 -0.78 -5.81 12.65
N PHE A 110 -0.73 -5.36 11.39
CA PHE A 110 -0.94 -6.24 10.24
C PHE A 110 0.24 -7.19 10.02
N VAL A 111 1.48 -6.74 10.22
CA VAL A 111 2.66 -7.60 10.19
C VAL A 111 2.54 -8.72 11.22
N ASP A 112 2.15 -8.38 12.46
CA ASP A 112 2.01 -9.34 13.55
C ASP A 112 0.94 -10.41 13.22
N LEU A 113 -0.22 -9.98 12.70
CA LEU A 113 -1.28 -10.89 12.24
C LEU A 113 -0.80 -11.83 11.12
N LEU A 114 -0.12 -11.29 10.11
CA LEU A 114 0.39 -12.08 8.99
C LEU A 114 1.49 -13.07 9.43
N GLN A 115 2.32 -12.69 10.40
CA GLN A 115 3.31 -13.60 11.00
C GLN A 115 2.64 -14.70 11.84
N GLU A 116 1.61 -14.37 12.62
CA GLU A 116 0.81 -15.34 13.37
C GLU A 116 0.12 -16.35 12.45
N ALA A 117 -0.40 -15.88 11.31
CA ALA A 117 -0.98 -16.73 10.27
C ALA A 117 0.06 -17.69 9.66
N GLY A 118 1.33 -17.35 9.74
CA GLY A 118 2.46 -18.07 9.16
C GLY A 118 2.49 -17.98 7.64
N ILE A 119 3.68 -17.83 7.07
CA ILE A 119 3.85 -17.69 5.61
C ILE A 119 4.10 -19.08 4.99
N ALA A 120 3.44 -19.34 3.87
CA ALA A 120 3.56 -20.54 3.06
C ALA A 120 4.03 -20.20 1.65
N ALA A 121 5.04 -20.92 1.16
CA ALA A 121 5.39 -20.91 -0.25
C ALA A 121 4.35 -21.72 -1.05
N GLN A 122 4.13 -21.32 -2.29
CA GLN A 122 3.22 -21.98 -3.22
C GLN A 122 4.01 -22.51 -4.42
N ASP A 123 3.47 -23.53 -5.11
CA ASP A 123 4.11 -24.16 -6.26
C ASP A 123 3.99 -23.32 -7.55
N ARG A 124 4.49 -22.08 -7.46
CA ARG A 124 4.51 -21.10 -8.55
C ARG A 124 5.65 -20.14 -8.31
N TYR A 125 6.45 -19.82 -9.33
CA TYR A 125 7.50 -18.82 -9.16
C TYR A 125 6.94 -17.39 -9.17
N ARG A 126 7.52 -16.54 -8.33
CA ARG A 126 7.22 -15.11 -8.29
C ARG A 126 7.84 -14.41 -9.49
N SER A 127 7.04 -13.61 -10.18
CA SER A 127 7.51 -12.73 -11.25
C SER A 127 7.76 -11.32 -10.70
N TYR A 128 8.67 -10.59 -11.33
CA TYR A 128 9.06 -9.23 -10.97
C TYR A 128 9.00 -8.34 -12.20
N LEU A 129 8.58 -7.09 -12.00
CA LEU A 129 8.68 -6.05 -13.02
C LEU A 129 10.00 -5.31 -12.84
N LYS A 130 10.95 -5.50 -13.76
CA LYS A 130 12.28 -4.89 -13.72
C LYS A 130 12.30 -3.63 -14.57
N ILE A 131 12.58 -2.48 -13.96
CA ILE A 131 12.71 -1.21 -14.67
C ILE A 131 14.02 -1.19 -15.46
N VAL A 132 13.93 -0.88 -16.76
CA VAL A 132 15.07 -0.78 -17.70
C VAL A 132 15.23 0.62 -18.28
N ARG A 133 14.22 1.48 -18.16
CA ARG A 133 14.33 2.92 -18.47
C ARG A 133 13.59 3.77 -17.43
N PRO A 134 14.06 4.99 -17.14
CA PRO A 134 13.40 5.95 -16.25
C PRO A 134 11.91 6.18 -16.59
N ILE A 135 11.07 6.33 -15.56
CA ILE A 135 9.67 6.74 -15.69
C ILE A 135 9.40 7.84 -14.65
N ASP A 136 8.72 8.90 -15.07
CA ASP A 136 8.54 10.14 -14.30
C ASP A 136 7.10 10.60 -14.28
N VAL A 137 6.65 11.11 -13.14
CA VAL A 137 5.38 11.81 -12.96
C VAL A 137 5.61 13.06 -12.11
N THR A 138 5.18 14.21 -12.62
CA THR A 138 5.33 15.51 -11.94
C THR A 138 3.99 16.25 -11.93
N GLU A 139 3.72 16.95 -10.83
CA GLU A 139 2.55 17.82 -10.64
C GLU A 139 2.91 19.03 -9.77
N GLY A 140 3.13 20.17 -10.41
CA GLY A 140 3.66 21.35 -9.74
C GLY A 140 5.01 21.03 -9.07
N GLU A 141 5.07 21.21 -7.74
CA GLU A 141 6.27 20.93 -6.93
C GLU A 141 6.38 19.47 -6.46
N LYS A 142 5.37 18.63 -6.74
CA LYS A 142 5.36 17.22 -6.39
C LYS A 142 5.96 16.40 -7.52
N HIS A 143 6.81 15.45 -7.17
CA HIS A 143 7.47 14.59 -8.14
C HIS A 143 7.60 13.17 -7.61
N ILE A 144 7.37 12.19 -8.47
CA ILE A 144 7.73 10.80 -8.21
C ILE A 144 8.29 10.18 -9.49
N SER A 145 9.33 9.38 -9.33
CA SER A 145 9.93 8.68 -10.44
C SER A 145 10.47 7.32 -10.04
N ILE A 146 10.65 6.46 -11.03
CA ILE A 146 11.32 5.17 -10.86
C ILE A 146 12.43 5.01 -11.89
N ARG A 147 13.56 4.47 -11.45
CA ARG A 147 14.79 4.34 -12.24
C ARG A 147 15.29 2.90 -12.29
N PRO A 148 16.01 2.52 -13.36
CA PRO A 148 16.71 1.24 -13.39
C PRO A 148 17.72 1.15 -12.24
N ALA A 149 17.57 0.14 -11.39
CA ALA A 149 18.50 -0.17 -10.30
C ALA A 149 18.58 -1.68 -10.12
N SER A 150 19.72 -2.22 -9.67
CA SER A 150 19.89 -3.68 -9.44
C SER A 150 19.01 -4.21 -8.33
N THR A 151 18.73 -3.39 -7.32
CA THR A 151 17.89 -3.68 -6.16
C THR A 151 16.68 -2.74 -6.08
N ALA A 152 15.66 -3.12 -5.32
CA ALA A 152 14.53 -2.24 -5.02
C ALA A 152 14.85 -1.30 -3.84
N SER A 153 14.61 -0.01 -4.03
CA SER A 153 14.76 1.01 -2.97
C SER A 153 13.76 2.13 -3.16
N VAL A 154 13.49 2.85 -2.06
CA VAL A 154 12.63 4.04 -2.04
C VAL A 154 13.38 5.14 -1.31
N THR A 155 13.60 6.28 -1.97
CA THR A 155 14.00 7.52 -1.31
C THR A 155 12.83 8.47 -1.33
N TYR A 156 12.39 8.88 -0.14
CA TYR A 156 11.24 9.78 0.01
C TYR A 156 11.69 11.07 0.70
N THR A 157 11.29 12.20 0.14
CA THR A 157 11.49 13.53 0.72
C THR A 157 10.13 14.17 0.98
N ILE A 158 9.87 14.52 2.24
CA ILE A 158 8.74 15.37 2.63
C ILE A 158 9.24 16.76 2.98
N ASP A 159 8.37 17.75 2.83
CA ASP A 159 8.64 19.13 3.21
C ASP A 159 7.32 19.76 3.67
N TYR A 160 7.16 19.85 4.99
CA TYR A 160 5.99 20.44 5.64
C TYR A 160 6.40 21.70 6.37
N ASP A 161 5.58 22.74 6.27
CA ASP A 161 5.75 23.95 7.07
C ASP A 161 5.25 23.72 8.50
N HIS A 162 6.00 22.88 9.23
CA HIS A 162 5.76 22.58 10.63
C HIS A 162 7.11 22.37 11.34
N PRO A 163 7.35 22.98 12.52
CA PRO A 163 8.64 22.93 13.20
C PRO A 163 9.17 21.52 13.48
N LEU A 164 8.27 20.57 13.76
CA LEU A 164 8.64 19.17 14.04
C LEU A 164 8.91 18.32 12.79
N ILE A 165 8.40 18.73 11.63
CA ILE A 165 8.56 17.95 10.40
C ILE A 165 9.68 18.56 9.56
N ARG A 166 9.48 19.80 9.10
CA ARG A 166 10.36 20.47 8.12
C ARG A 166 10.66 19.55 6.93
N ARG A 167 11.79 19.78 6.26
CA ARG A 167 12.29 18.88 5.23
C ARG A 167 12.90 17.64 5.88
N GLN A 168 12.38 16.47 5.54
CA GLN A 168 12.95 15.17 5.94
C GLN A 168 13.18 14.31 4.71
N ALA A 169 14.23 13.51 4.72
CA ALA A 169 14.50 12.53 3.69
C ALA A 169 14.92 11.21 4.33
N TYR A 170 14.39 10.10 3.81
CA TYR A 170 14.78 8.76 4.23
C TYR A 170 14.92 7.85 3.01
N THR A 171 15.92 6.97 3.03
CA THR A 171 16.09 5.93 2.01
C THR A 171 15.89 4.56 2.63
N TYR A 172 14.89 3.86 2.12
CA TYR A 172 14.53 2.51 2.48
C TYR A 172 15.05 1.53 1.42
N HIS A 173 15.92 0.61 1.83
CA HIS A 173 16.35 -0.52 1.00
C HIS A 173 15.44 -1.71 1.29
N TRP A 174 14.81 -2.25 0.25
CA TRP A 174 13.71 -3.19 0.42
C TRP A 174 14.18 -4.56 0.91
N SER A 175 13.73 -4.95 2.10
CA SER A 175 13.83 -6.31 2.63
C SER A 175 12.75 -6.51 3.70
N SER A 176 12.38 -7.77 3.99
CA SER A 176 11.40 -8.02 5.05
C SER A 176 11.89 -7.55 6.42
N ASP A 177 13.17 -7.77 6.74
CA ASP A 177 13.75 -7.35 8.02
C ASP A 177 13.78 -5.82 8.17
N SER A 178 14.20 -5.10 7.11
CA SER A 178 14.17 -3.63 7.14
C SER A 178 12.75 -3.10 7.14
N PHE A 179 11.79 -3.71 6.45
CA PHE A 179 10.39 -3.29 6.50
C PHE A 179 9.85 -3.36 7.94
N ILE A 180 9.96 -4.54 8.57
CA ILE A 180 9.44 -4.79 9.93
C ILE A 180 10.06 -3.83 10.94
N ARG A 181 11.38 -3.61 10.85
CA ARG A 181 12.12 -2.80 11.82
C ARG A 181 11.98 -1.30 11.58
N ASP A 182 12.02 -0.85 10.33
CA ASP A 182 12.29 0.55 9.98
C ASP A 182 11.06 1.28 9.43
N ILE A 183 10.08 0.56 8.87
CA ILE A 183 8.94 1.16 8.15
C ILE A 183 7.61 0.80 8.81
N ALA A 184 7.37 -0.49 9.08
CA ALA A 184 6.09 -0.98 9.59
C ALA A 184 5.57 -0.23 10.83
N PRO A 185 6.41 0.18 11.81
CA PRO A 185 5.93 0.85 13.01
C PRO A 185 5.62 2.34 12.83
N ALA A 186 5.89 2.95 11.67
CA ALA A 186 5.67 4.38 11.46
C ALA A 186 4.18 4.70 11.31
N ARG A 187 3.64 5.49 12.25
CA ARG A 187 2.21 5.81 12.31
C ARG A 187 1.80 6.93 11.37
N THR A 188 0.54 6.88 10.96
CA THR A 188 -0.12 7.99 10.26
C THR A 188 -0.21 9.23 11.13
N PHE A 189 -0.38 10.38 10.49
CA PHE A 189 -0.34 11.67 11.14
C PHE A 189 -1.29 12.68 10.49
N GLY A 190 -1.79 13.61 11.30
CA GLY A 190 -2.64 14.71 10.87
C GLY A 190 -2.39 15.96 11.70
N PHE A 191 -2.93 17.08 11.23
CA PHE A 191 -2.81 18.37 11.93
C PHE A 191 -4.09 18.69 12.70
N LEU A 192 -3.95 19.16 13.94
CA LEU A 192 -5.08 19.51 14.81
C LEU A 192 -6.02 20.52 14.14
N ARG A 193 -5.46 21.54 13.48
CA ARG A 193 -6.22 22.58 12.75
C ARG A 193 -7.07 22.04 11.60
N GLU A 194 -6.80 20.83 11.10
CA GLU A 194 -7.53 20.20 10.01
C GLU A 194 -8.67 19.30 10.51
N VAL A 195 -8.67 18.93 11.80
CA VAL A 195 -9.58 17.92 12.37
C VAL A 195 -11.05 18.33 12.23
N GLU A 196 -11.40 19.59 12.54
CA GLU A 196 -12.79 20.08 12.43
C GLU A 196 -13.30 19.99 10.99
N ALA A 197 -12.49 20.45 10.02
CA ALA A 197 -12.84 20.37 8.60
C ALA A 197 -12.98 18.92 8.10
N LEU A 198 -12.18 17.99 8.65
CA LEU A 198 -12.32 16.57 8.35
C LEU A 198 -13.62 16.00 8.91
N TRP A 199 -13.97 16.32 10.15
CA TRP A 199 -15.22 15.88 10.75
C TRP A 199 -16.44 16.41 9.99
N ASP A 200 -16.42 17.68 9.57
CA ASP A 200 -17.48 18.27 8.73
C ASP A 200 -17.62 17.55 7.37
N ALA A 201 -16.52 17.00 6.85
CA ALA A 201 -16.51 16.19 5.63
C ALA A 201 -16.84 14.71 5.87
N GLY A 202 -17.14 14.29 7.10
CA GLY A 202 -17.39 12.90 7.48
C GLY A 202 -16.14 12.02 7.48
N LEU A 203 -14.96 12.63 7.64
CA LEU A 203 -13.65 11.98 7.67
C LEU A 203 -13.03 12.10 9.07
N GLY A 204 -12.09 11.21 9.38
CA GLY A 204 -11.34 11.23 10.66
C GLY A 204 -12.19 10.94 11.90
N LEU A 205 -13.39 10.36 11.75
CA LEU A 205 -14.32 10.11 12.85
C LEU A 205 -13.82 9.00 13.80
N GLY A 206 -12.94 8.12 13.33
CA GLY A 206 -12.24 7.12 14.14
C GLY A 206 -10.84 7.53 14.59
N GLY A 207 -10.41 8.76 14.27
CA GLY A 207 -9.10 9.28 14.65
C GLY A 207 -8.95 9.43 16.15
N SER A 208 -7.79 9.02 16.68
CA SER A 208 -7.45 9.14 18.10
C SER A 208 -5.94 9.26 18.28
N LEU A 209 -5.49 9.71 19.46
CA LEU A 209 -4.06 9.73 19.80
C LEU A 209 -3.43 8.33 19.90
N HIS A 210 -4.25 7.28 19.93
CA HIS A 210 -3.77 5.90 19.85
C HIS A 210 -3.36 5.52 18.42
N ASN A 211 -4.15 5.93 17.43
CA ASN A 211 -3.99 5.50 16.03
C ASN A 211 -3.44 6.58 15.10
N THR A 212 -3.28 7.82 15.57
CA THR A 212 -2.84 8.94 14.73
C THR A 212 -1.91 9.84 15.53
N LEU A 213 -0.80 10.24 14.92
CA LEU A 213 0.02 11.33 15.43
C LEU A 213 -0.64 12.67 15.14
N ILE A 214 -0.98 13.43 16.17
CA ILE A 214 -1.67 14.72 16.02
C ILE A 214 -0.71 15.86 16.33
N LEU A 215 -0.55 16.75 15.35
CA LEU A 215 0.34 17.91 15.40
C LEU A 215 -0.48 19.19 15.61
N SER A 216 -0.28 19.87 16.73
CA SER A 216 -0.71 21.26 16.93
C SER A 216 0.43 22.22 16.57
N ASP A 217 0.15 23.51 16.55
CA ASP A 217 1.16 24.52 16.24
C ASP A 217 2.26 24.58 17.33
N GLU A 218 1.97 24.11 18.54
CA GLU A 218 2.89 24.01 19.67
C GLU A 218 3.69 22.71 19.70
N GLY A 219 3.31 21.69 18.93
CA GLY A 219 4.05 20.43 18.85
C GLY A 219 3.18 19.18 18.73
N LEU A 220 3.68 18.07 19.26
CA LEU A 220 3.03 16.76 19.17
C LEU A 220 2.14 16.53 20.39
N LEU A 221 0.87 16.18 20.17
CA LEU A 221 -0.09 15.91 21.26
C LEU A 221 0.07 14.51 21.86
N ASN A 222 0.63 13.56 21.12
CA ASN A 222 0.81 12.18 21.59
C ASN A 222 1.87 12.14 22.72
N THR A 223 1.43 11.87 23.95
CA THR A 223 2.29 11.84 25.14
C THR A 223 3.40 10.78 25.09
N GLY A 224 3.19 9.71 24.33
CA GLY A 224 4.20 8.67 24.06
C GLY A 224 5.30 9.09 23.07
N GLY A 225 5.20 10.29 22.48
CA GLY A 225 6.17 10.80 21.52
C GLY A 225 6.17 10.07 20.18
N LEU A 226 7.24 10.28 19.42
CA LEU A 226 7.50 9.59 18.15
C LEU A 226 8.23 8.26 18.42
N ARG A 227 7.91 7.23 17.62
CA ARG A 227 8.63 5.95 17.57
C ARG A 227 9.99 6.11 16.89
N TYR A 228 10.08 7.04 15.94
CA TYR A 228 11.31 7.43 15.25
C TYR A 228 11.39 8.95 15.14
N ARG A 229 12.62 9.50 15.14
CA ARG A 229 12.81 10.94 14.91
C ARG A 229 12.25 11.40 13.56
N ASP A 230 12.27 10.51 12.58
CA ASP A 230 11.85 10.67 11.19
C ASP A 230 10.59 9.83 10.87
N GLU A 231 9.70 9.62 11.86
CA GLU A 231 8.49 8.79 11.74
C GLU A 231 7.58 9.24 10.58
N PHE A 232 7.45 10.55 10.34
CA PHE A 232 6.59 11.10 9.28
C PHE A 232 7.01 10.69 7.87
N VAL A 233 8.32 10.75 7.55
CA VAL A 233 8.82 10.35 6.23
C VAL A 233 8.83 8.83 6.06
N ARG A 234 9.06 8.08 7.14
CA ARG A 234 8.94 6.62 7.14
C ARG A 234 7.50 6.17 6.87
N HIS A 235 6.52 6.88 7.44
CA HIS A 235 5.12 6.62 7.17
C HIS A 235 4.78 6.90 5.70
N LYS A 236 5.32 7.98 5.10
CA LYS A 236 5.14 8.20 3.65
C LYS A 236 5.80 7.15 2.76
N ILE A 237 6.85 6.51 3.24
CA ILE A 237 7.40 5.32 2.58
C ILE A 237 6.47 4.11 2.76
N LEU A 238 5.89 3.91 3.95
CA LEU A 238 4.88 2.87 4.19
C LEU A 238 3.70 3.01 3.22
N ASP A 239 3.13 4.22 3.11
CA ASP A 239 2.06 4.54 2.14
C ASP A 239 2.45 4.14 0.72
N LEU A 240 3.62 4.59 0.26
CA LEU A 240 4.12 4.30 -1.09
C LEU A 240 4.36 2.80 -1.31
N VAL A 241 4.91 2.09 -0.32
CA VAL A 241 5.11 0.64 -0.38
C VAL A 241 3.78 -0.08 -0.57
N GLY A 242 2.73 0.36 0.14
CA GLY A 242 1.37 -0.14 -0.02
C GLY A 242 0.78 0.15 -1.39
N ASP A 243 0.84 1.41 -1.84
CA ASP A 243 0.28 1.82 -3.13
C ASP A 243 0.97 1.16 -4.32
N MET A 244 2.28 0.90 -4.24
CA MET A 244 3.00 0.20 -5.31
C MET A 244 2.52 -1.24 -5.51
N THR A 245 1.85 -1.85 -4.52
CA THR A 245 1.25 -3.19 -4.70
C THR A 245 0.09 -3.20 -5.69
N LEU A 246 -0.54 -2.04 -5.94
CA LEU A 246 -1.63 -1.89 -6.92
C LEU A 246 -1.16 -2.16 -8.36
N LEU A 247 0.16 -2.19 -8.57
CA LEU A 247 0.75 -2.67 -9.81
C LEU A 247 0.48 -4.16 -10.06
N GLY A 248 0.23 -4.95 -9.01
CA GLY A 248 -0.01 -6.39 -9.10
C GLY A 248 1.25 -7.25 -9.19
N LEU A 249 2.44 -6.65 -9.31
CA LEU A 249 3.74 -7.33 -9.23
C LEU A 249 4.74 -6.49 -8.43
N PRO A 250 5.70 -7.14 -7.75
CA PRO A 250 6.83 -6.43 -7.14
C PRO A 250 7.71 -5.80 -8.20
N VAL A 251 8.19 -4.58 -7.92
CA VAL A 251 9.05 -3.83 -8.83
C VAL A 251 10.50 -3.90 -8.39
N VAL A 252 11.40 -4.02 -9.36
CA VAL A 252 12.84 -3.87 -9.17
C VAL A 252 13.30 -2.59 -9.85
N GLY A 253 13.62 -1.59 -9.04
CA GLY A 253 14.08 -0.27 -9.44
C GLY A 253 14.22 0.64 -8.22
N GLU A 254 14.77 1.82 -8.41
CA GLU A 254 14.86 2.85 -7.37
C GLU A 254 13.72 3.84 -7.56
N ILE A 255 12.87 4.02 -6.54
CA ILE A 255 11.81 5.02 -6.52
C ILE A 255 12.32 6.27 -5.80
N LEU A 256 12.15 7.42 -6.43
CA LEU A 256 12.45 8.74 -5.86
C LEU A 256 11.14 9.52 -5.75
N ALA A 257 10.75 9.89 -4.53
CA ALA A 257 9.52 10.63 -4.25
C ALA A 257 9.81 11.93 -3.52
N ILE A 258 9.24 13.04 -3.99
CA ILE A 258 9.38 14.38 -3.43
C ILE A 258 7.98 14.97 -3.27
N ARG A 259 7.57 15.20 -2.01
CA ARG A 259 6.26 15.76 -1.64
C ARG A 259 5.08 15.03 -2.32
N SER A 260 5.26 13.72 -2.56
CA SER A 260 4.29 12.85 -3.20
C SER A 260 3.18 12.43 -2.21
N GLY A 261 2.14 11.75 -2.70
CA GLY A 261 1.09 11.10 -1.92
C GLY A 261 0.28 10.15 -2.81
N HIS A 262 -0.77 9.51 -2.26
CA HIS A 262 -1.53 8.43 -2.92
C HIS A 262 -1.93 8.73 -4.37
N ALA A 263 -2.43 9.93 -4.67
CA ALA A 263 -2.80 10.31 -6.04
C ALA A 263 -1.61 10.25 -7.02
N LEU A 264 -0.43 10.70 -6.60
CA LEU A 264 0.77 10.68 -7.43
C LEU A 264 1.37 9.27 -7.49
N HIS A 265 1.24 8.46 -6.43
CA HIS A 265 1.61 7.04 -6.41
C HIS A 265 0.79 6.26 -7.43
N ALA A 266 -0.55 6.42 -7.42
CA ALA A 266 -1.45 5.81 -8.38
C ALA A 266 -1.11 6.22 -9.82
N ARG A 267 -0.82 7.51 -10.06
CA ARG A 267 -0.36 7.99 -11.37
C ARG A 267 0.95 7.33 -11.80
N LEU A 268 1.91 7.13 -10.89
CA LEU A 268 3.14 6.39 -11.20
C LEU A 268 2.84 4.94 -11.60
N VAL A 269 2.00 4.24 -10.83
CA VAL A 269 1.61 2.86 -11.12
C VAL A 269 0.97 2.75 -12.50
N SER A 270 0.01 3.62 -12.83
CA SER A 270 -0.59 3.68 -14.18
C SER A 270 0.47 3.93 -15.25
N ARG A 271 1.34 4.91 -15.04
CA ARG A 271 2.40 5.27 -15.98
C ARG A 271 3.38 4.13 -16.21
N ILE A 272 3.69 3.33 -15.18
CA ILE A 272 4.52 2.13 -15.32
C ILE A 272 3.86 1.13 -16.29
N LEU A 273 2.59 0.81 -16.09
CA LEU A 273 1.87 -0.15 -16.95
C LEU A 273 1.73 0.33 -18.41
N GLU A 274 1.56 1.63 -18.60
CA GLU A 274 1.51 2.26 -19.92
C GLU A 274 2.90 2.27 -20.62
N SER A 275 3.99 2.39 -19.86
CA SER A 275 5.37 2.49 -20.38
C SER A 275 6.01 1.12 -20.61
N ARG A 276 5.42 0.30 -21.48
CA ARG A 276 5.84 -1.11 -21.67
C ARG A 276 7.30 -1.28 -22.12
N ASP A 277 7.87 -0.30 -22.81
CA ASP A 277 9.28 -0.31 -23.22
C ASP A 277 10.26 0.07 -22.10
N ASN A 278 9.74 0.43 -20.92
CA ASN A 278 10.55 0.90 -19.79
C ASN A 278 10.76 -0.19 -18.74
N TRP A 279 10.17 -1.38 -18.93
CA TRP A 279 10.36 -2.51 -18.03
C TRP A 279 10.33 -3.86 -18.75
N VAL A 280 10.83 -4.89 -18.07
CA VAL A 280 10.78 -6.29 -18.51
C VAL A 280 10.26 -7.16 -17.36
N LEU A 281 9.58 -8.26 -17.68
CA LEU A 281 9.26 -9.28 -16.67
C LEU A 281 10.46 -10.16 -16.42
N VAL A 282 10.70 -10.48 -15.16
CA VAL A 282 11.73 -11.41 -14.73
C VAL A 282 11.07 -12.48 -13.88
N SER A 283 11.14 -13.74 -14.31
CA SER A 283 10.62 -14.90 -13.58
C SER A 283 11.60 -16.07 -13.69
N ALA A 284 11.47 -17.06 -12.80
CA ALA A 284 12.32 -18.25 -12.83
C ALA A 284 11.99 -19.17 -14.01
N GLU A 285 10.78 -19.07 -14.55
CA GLU A 285 10.26 -19.93 -15.62
C GLU A 285 10.61 -19.42 -17.02
N THR A 286 11.02 -18.15 -17.20
CA THR A 286 11.31 -17.58 -18.52
C THR A 286 12.36 -16.47 -18.50
N HIS A 287 13.50 -16.71 -19.17
CA HIS A 287 14.23 -15.65 -19.89
C HIS A 287 13.48 -15.36 -21.20
N ALA A 288 12.23 -14.90 -21.12
CA ALA A 288 11.51 -14.44 -22.30
C ALA A 288 11.86 -12.95 -22.51
N PRO A 289 12.40 -12.54 -23.67
CA PRO A 289 12.44 -11.12 -24.01
C PRO A 289 11.02 -10.58 -24.01
N ALA A 290 10.81 -9.34 -23.56
CA ALA A 290 9.49 -8.71 -23.41
C ALA A 290 8.58 -9.05 -24.59
N GLY A 291 7.58 -9.91 -24.35
CA GLY A 291 6.98 -10.66 -25.44
C GLY A 291 5.57 -11.11 -25.15
N ARG A 292 4.62 -10.30 -25.63
CA ARG A 292 3.18 -10.58 -25.83
C ARG A 292 2.29 -10.55 -24.57
N LEU A 293 1.19 -9.80 -24.71
CA LEU A 293 0.08 -9.62 -23.77
C LEU A 293 -0.48 -10.90 -23.13
N ARG A 294 -0.27 -12.07 -23.75
CA ARG A 294 -0.84 -13.36 -23.34
C ARG A 294 -0.04 -14.06 -22.23
N GLU A 295 1.13 -13.55 -21.89
CA GLU A 295 2.02 -14.11 -20.86
C GLU A 295 2.01 -13.29 -19.55
N LEU A 296 1.29 -12.17 -19.53
CA LEU A 296 1.09 -11.37 -18.33
C LEU A 296 0.05 -12.05 -17.43
N PRO A 297 0.25 -12.11 -16.09
CA PRO A 297 -0.80 -12.54 -15.18
C PRO A 297 -2.08 -11.71 -15.40
N PRO A 298 -3.28 -12.30 -15.23
CA PRO A 298 -4.55 -11.62 -15.47
C PRO A 298 -4.70 -10.30 -14.70
N SER A 299 -4.02 -10.15 -13.57
CA SER A 299 -3.96 -8.91 -12.77
C SER A 299 -3.33 -7.71 -13.50
N LEU A 300 -2.47 -7.95 -14.49
CA LEU A 300 -1.82 -6.91 -15.31
C LEU A 300 -2.52 -6.65 -16.64
N VAL A 301 -3.42 -7.55 -17.03
CA VAL A 301 -4.22 -7.45 -18.24
C VAL A 301 -5.64 -7.15 -17.78
N ALA A 302 -5.90 -5.90 -17.41
CA ALA A 302 -7.29 -5.44 -17.36
C ALA A 302 -7.95 -5.90 -18.67
N SER A 303 -9.02 -6.71 -18.54
CA SER A 303 -9.78 -7.19 -19.68
C SER A 303 -10.05 -6.00 -20.59
N PRO A 304 -9.72 -6.05 -21.90
CA PRO A 304 -10.34 -5.11 -22.81
C PRO A 304 -11.84 -5.33 -22.62
N GLN A 305 -12.54 -4.29 -22.16
CA GLN A 305 -13.99 -4.32 -22.16
C GLN A 305 -14.39 -4.76 -23.57
N ARG A 306 -15.15 -5.86 -23.61
CA ARG A 306 -16.00 -6.13 -24.76
C ARG A 306 -17.02 -5.02 -24.74
N ASP A 307 -16.87 -4.09 -25.68
CA ASP A 307 -17.93 -3.68 -26.59
C ASP A 307 -17.28 -3.42 -27.96
#